data_AF-A0A644YYS5-F1
#
_entry.id   AF-A0A644YYS5-F1
#
_cell.length_a   1.000
_cell.length_b   1.000
_cell.length_c   1.000
_cell.angle_alpha   90.00
_cell.angle_beta   90.00
_cell.angle_gamma   90.00
#
_symmetry.space_group_name_H-M   'P 1'
#
loop_
_entity.id
_entity.type
_entity.pdbx_description
1 polymer ?
#
loop_
_entity_poly.entity_id
_entity_poly.type
_entity_poly.pdbx_seq_one_letter_code
_entity_poly.pdbx_strand_id
1 'polypeptide(L)'
;MEYSWRLSKCPKCEAFYNWQIVKFMYFIQASNILGPKELRCKHCGNVFPSGLNEWTDLKFIQKLHYLLISTFYSAIIGFMMALATTSIIGRVEKIINPNYLSNSTFLRWTFVFSIPIFIFHLFRVYLSVVRSESEIQEPMEVSFWNWQINPFLYGFLIEVFCLGLFFVFTFIH
;
A
#
# COMPACT_ATOMS: atom_id res chain seq x y z
N MET A 1 -21.42 -3.63 6.51
CA MET A 1 -20.01 -3.18 6.40
C MET A 1 -19.98 -2.06 5.39
N GLU A 2 -19.66 -0.83 5.80
CA GLU A 2 -19.59 0.32 4.89
C GLU A 2 -18.13 0.50 4.46
N TYR A 3 -17.82 0.03 3.26
CA TYR A 3 -16.55 0.34 2.60
C TYR A 3 -16.66 1.74 2.01
N SER A 4 -15.69 2.60 2.30
CA SER A 4 -15.65 3.93 1.69
C SER A 4 -14.26 4.22 1.15
N TRP A 5 -14.24 4.87 -0.01
CA TRP A 5 -13.03 5.34 -0.66
C TRP A 5 -13.16 6.86 -0.88
N ARG A 6 -12.02 7.54 -0.97
CA ARG A 6 -11.94 8.97 -1.26
C ARG A 6 -10.95 9.19 -2.38
N LEU A 7 -11.39 9.94 -3.38
CA LEU A 7 -10.54 10.46 -4.43
C LEU A 7 -10.24 11.92 -4.12
N SER A 8 -8.95 12.25 -3.99
CA SER A 8 -8.52 13.60 -3.61
C SER A 8 -8.17 14.38 -4.87
N LYS A 9 -8.68 15.62 -4.94
CA LYS A 9 -8.54 16.53 -6.08
C LYS A 9 -7.78 17.79 -5.69
N CYS A 10 -6.99 18.33 -6.61
CA CYS A 10 -6.41 19.66 -6.44
C CYS A 10 -7.52 20.71 -6.26
N PRO A 11 -7.46 21.59 -5.25
CA PRO A 11 -8.52 22.57 -5.01
C PRO A 11 -8.63 23.64 -6.11
N LYS A 12 -7.60 23.83 -6.93
CA LYS A 12 -7.58 24.86 -8.00
C LYS A 12 -8.01 24.34 -9.35
N CYS A 13 -7.48 23.20 -9.79
CA CYS A 13 -7.71 22.67 -11.15
C CYS A 13 -8.47 21.35 -11.15
N GLU A 14 -8.92 20.87 -10.00
CA GLU A 14 -9.64 19.60 -9.80
C GLU A 14 -8.94 18.33 -10.30
N ALA A 15 -7.67 18.41 -10.70
CA ALA A 15 -6.92 17.24 -11.13
C ALA A 15 -6.79 16.22 -9.97
N PHE A 16 -7.05 14.95 -10.27
CA PHE A 16 -6.92 13.86 -9.32
C PHE A 16 -5.46 13.62 -8.96
N TYR A 17 -5.17 13.45 -7.67
CA TYR A 17 -3.81 13.19 -7.21
C TYR A 17 -3.68 12.03 -6.21
N ASN A 18 -4.77 11.57 -5.59
CA ASN A 18 -4.72 10.46 -4.65
C ASN A 18 -6.03 9.67 -4.65
N TRP A 19 -5.94 8.35 -4.53
CA TRP A 19 -7.04 7.45 -4.26
C TRP A 19 -6.75 6.67 -2.97
N GLN A 20 -7.65 6.77 -1.99
CA GLN A 20 -7.44 6.13 -0.70
C GLN A 20 -8.70 5.40 -0.24
N ILE A 21 -8.49 4.26 0.40
CA ILE A 21 -9.53 3.54 1.11
C ILE A 21 -9.64 4.18 2.50
N VAL A 22 -10.79 4.79 2.80
CA VAL A 22 -11.02 5.53 4.05
C VAL A 22 -11.53 4.60 5.14
N LYS A 23 -12.44 3.68 4.80
CA LYS A 23 -12.94 2.65 5.69
C LYS A 23 -12.85 1.30 4.98
N PHE A 24 -12.07 0.39 5.55
CA PHE A 24 -12.02 -1.01 5.12
C PHE A 24 -12.77 -1.92 6.11
N MET A 25 -12.74 -1.59 7.41
CA MET A 25 -13.55 -2.18 8.47
C MET A 25 -13.92 -1.11 9.51
N TYR A 26 -15.00 -1.30 10.27
CA TYR A 26 -15.53 -0.31 11.23
C TYR A 26 -14.47 0.19 12.24
N PHE A 27 -13.45 -0.62 12.52
CA PHE A 27 -12.36 -0.35 13.47
C PHE A 27 -11.01 0.00 12.82
N ILE A 28 -10.88 -0.13 11.49
CA ILE A 28 -9.63 0.12 10.78
C ILE A 28 -9.84 1.33 9.87
N GLN A 29 -9.61 2.51 10.42
CA GLN A 29 -9.38 3.70 9.60
C GLN A 29 -8.02 3.52 8.93
N ALA A 30 -8.02 3.11 7.66
CA ALA A 30 -6.83 3.09 6.83
C ALA A 30 -6.43 4.51 6.39
N SER A 31 -6.65 5.52 7.24
CA SER A 31 -6.23 6.89 6.96
C SER A 31 -4.71 6.91 6.98
N ASN A 32 -4.12 7.17 5.82
CA ASN A 32 -2.69 7.28 5.64
C ASN A 32 -2.24 8.62 6.26
N ILE A 33 -2.12 8.66 7.59
CA ILE A 33 -1.78 9.88 8.36
C ILE A 33 -0.37 10.42 8.06
N LEU A 34 0.45 9.60 7.39
CA LEU A 34 1.85 9.88 7.10
C LEU A 34 2.03 10.48 5.72
N GLY A 35 2.57 11.70 5.67
CA GLY A 35 2.94 12.38 4.43
C GLY A 35 3.29 13.86 4.65
N PRO A 36 3.74 14.55 3.60
CA PRO A 36 4.14 15.95 3.68
C PRO A 36 2.93 16.85 3.96
N LYS A 37 3.12 17.89 4.78
CA LYS A 37 2.07 18.84 5.19
C LYS A 37 1.52 19.66 4.02
N GLU A 38 2.37 19.96 3.04
CA GLU A 38 2.03 20.73 1.84
C GLU A 38 2.33 19.94 0.58
N LEU A 39 1.44 20.07 -0.41
CA LEU A 39 1.54 19.43 -1.71
C LEU A 39 1.54 20.50 -2.80
N ARG A 40 2.32 20.27 -3.86
CA ARG A 40 2.28 21.07 -5.09
C ARG A 40 1.63 20.27 -6.21
N CYS A 41 0.56 20.78 -6.80
CA CYS A 41 -0.08 20.12 -7.94
C CYS A 41 0.85 20.13 -9.16
N LYS A 42 1.17 18.96 -9.73
CA LYS A 42 1.98 18.86 -10.95
C LYS A 42 1.31 19.49 -12.18
N HIS A 43 -0.03 19.57 -12.20
CA HIS A 43 -0.77 20.08 -13.35
C HIS A 43 -0.85 21.61 -13.40
N CYS A 44 -1.08 22.26 -12.26
CA CYS A 44 -1.32 23.71 -12.19
C CYS A 44 -0.36 24.48 -11.27
N GLY A 45 0.62 23.80 -10.66
CA GLY A 45 1.60 24.39 -9.75
C GLY A 45 1.04 24.85 -8.40
N ASN A 46 -0.27 24.74 -8.16
CA ASN A 46 -0.89 25.23 -6.93
C ASN A 46 -0.38 24.46 -5.70
N VAL A 47 0.06 25.19 -4.68
CA VAL A 47 0.44 24.64 -3.37
C VAL A 47 -0.78 24.65 -2.44
N PHE A 48 -1.02 23.55 -1.72
CA PHE A 48 -2.16 23.41 -0.81
C PHE A 48 -1.85 22.46 0.35
N PRO A 49 -2.54 22.62 1.50
CA PRO A 49 -2.35 21.73 2.65
C PRO A 49 -2.90 20.32 2.35
N SER A 50 -2.14 19.31 2.73
CA SER A 50 -2.50 17.89 2.54
C SER A 50 -3.40 17.33 3.64
N GLY A 51 -3.35 17.93 4.84
CA GLY A 51 -3.92 17.37 6.07
C GLY A 51 -3.16 16.17 6.63
N LEU A 52 -1.98 15.86 6.09
CA LEU A 52 -1.07 14.80 6.55
C LEU A 52 0.02 15.38 7.44
N ASN A 53 0.66 14.51 8.22
CA ASN A 53 1.77 14.89 9.09
C ASN A 53 3.00 14.04 8.79
N GLU A 54 4.18 14.62 8.95
CA GLU A 54 5.43 13.88 8.91
C GLU A 54 5.60 13.07 10.20
N TRP A 55 6.42 12.02 10.16
CA TRP A 55 6.61 11.07 11.24
C TRP A 55 7.02 11.75 12.55
N THR A 56 7.86 12.77 12.47
CA THR A 56 8.34 13.53 13.63
C THR A 56 7.22 14.25 14.35
N ASP A 57 6.20 14.72 13.63
CA ASP A 57 5.05 15.47 14.17
C ASP A 57 3.98 14.56 14.77
N LEU A 58 4.02 13.25 14.49
CA LEU A 58 3.03 12.30 14.99
C LEU A 58 3.22 12.01 16.48
N LYS A 59 2.10 11.97 17.21
CA LYS A 59 2.06 11.50 18.60
C LYS A 59 2.43 10.02 18.68
N PHE A 60 2.94 9.57 19.81
CA PHE A 60 3.31 8.16 20.03
C PHE A 60 2.18 7.18 19.68
N ILE A 61 0.94 7.47 20.10
CA ILE A 61 -0.23 6.63 19.79
C ILE A 61 -0.48 6.51 18.28
N GLN A 62 -0.28 7.60 17.53
CA GLN A 62 -0.44 7.61 16.07
C GLN A 62 0.66 6.80 15.38
N LYS A 63 1.91 6.89 15.87
CA LYS A 63 3.03 6.07 15.40
C LYS A 63 2.77 4.59 15.62
N LEU A 64 2.35 4.22 16.83
CA LEU A 64 2.02 2.84 17.18
C LEU A 64 0.87 2.32 16.32
N HIS A 65 -0.20 3.11 16.16
CA HIS A 65 -1.33 2.76 15.32
C HIS A 65 -0.92 2.54 13.85
N TYR A 66 -0.06 3.42 13.31
CA TYR A 66 0.48 3.26 11.95
C TYR A 66 1.27 1.96 11.79
N LEU A 67 2.15 1.63 12.74
CA LEU A 67 2.94 0.39 12.70
C LEU A 67 2.07 -0.86 12.80
N LEU A 68 1.06 -0.85 13.67
CA LEU A 68 0.12 -1.95 13.81
C LEU A 68 -0.69 -2.16 12.53
N ILE A 69 -1.25 -1.09 11.94
CA ILE A 69 -1.97 -1.17 10.67
C ILE A 69 -1.05 -1.66 9.55
N SER A 70 0.17 -1.13 9.46
CA SER A 70 1.13 -1.52 8.42
C SER A 70 1.51 -3.00 8.54
N THR A 71 1.69 -3.51 9.77
CA THR A 71 1.98 -4.94 10.03
C THR A 71 0.79 -5.80 9.61
N PHE A 72 -0.41 -5.43 10.06
CA PHE A 72 -1.63 -6.17 9.75
C PHE A 72 -1.93 -6.19 8.23
N TYR A 73 -1.77 -5.06 7.56
CA TYR A 73 -1.96 -4.94 6.12
C TYR A 73 -0.94 -5.77 5.34
N SER A 74 0.33 -5.73 5.74
CA SER A 74 1.39 -6.56 5.14
C SER A 74 1.12 -8.05 5.31
N ALA A 75 0.60 -8.46 6.48
CA ALA A 75 0.21 -9.84 6.75
C ALA A 75 -0.97 -10.29 5.88
N ILE A 76 -2.01 -9.46 5.74
CA ILE A 76 -3.17 -9.77 4.89
C ILE A 76 -2.76 -9.91 3.43
N ILE A 77 -2.04 -8.91 2.87
CA ILE A 77 -1.65 -8.98 1.46
C ILE A 77 -0.74 -10.18 1.25
N GLY A 78 0.25 -10.41 2.12
CA GLY A 78 1.13 -11.56 1.98
C GLY A 78 0.40 -12.90 2.07
N PHE A 79 -0.63 -13.00 2.92
CA PHE A 79 -1.50 -14.16 2.99
C PHE A 79 -2.29 -14.37 1.69
N MET A 80 -2.93 -13.31 1.15
CA MET A 80 -3.69 -13.38 -0.11
C MET A 80 -2.80 -13.74 -1.30
N MET A 81 -1.61 -13.13 -1.38
CA MET A 81 -0.60 -13.41 -2.40
C MET A 81 -0.05 -14.83 -2.30
N ALA A 82 0.19 -15.33 -1.09
CA ALA A 82 0.60 -16.71 -0.86
C ALA A 82 -0.50 -17.69 -1.26
N LEU A 83 -1.76 -17.40 -0.95
CA LEU A 83 -2.90 -18.24 -1.37
C LEU A 83 -2.98 -18.32 -2.90
N ALA A 84 -2.89 -17.19 -3.59
CA ALA A 84 -2.89 -17.15 -5.04
C ALA A 84 -1.71 -17.95 -5.62
N THR A 85 -0.49 -17.68 -5.13
CA THR A 85 0.75 -18.31 -5.62
C THR A 85 0.75 -19.82 -5.40
N THR A 86 0.41 -20.28 -4.19
CA THR A 86 0.34 -21.71 -3.88
C THR A 86 -0.79 -22.41 -4.64
N SER A 87 -1.87 -21.71 -4.96
CA SER A 87 -2.94 -22.25 -5.81
C SER A 87 -2.49 -22.42 -7.26
N ILE A 88 -1.71 -21.49 -7.82
CA ILE A 88 -1.15 -21.59 -9.18
C ILE A 88 -0.13 -22.72 -9.23
N ILE A 89 0.90 -22.64 -8.38
CA ILE A 89 1.99 -23.62 -8.41
C ILE A 89 1.45 -25.00 -8.02
N GLY A 90 0.53 -25.07 -7.06
CA GLY A 90 -0.14 -26.31 -6.70
C GLY A 90 -0.95 -26.93 -7.84
N ARG A 91 -1.43 -26.17 -8.83
CA ARG A 91 -2.06 -26.76 -10.04
C ARG A 91 -1.03 -27.33 -11.00
N VAL A 92 0.10 -26.65 -11.17
CA VAL A 92 1.19 -27.08 -12.08
C VAL A 92 1.96 -28.25 -11.49
N GLU A 93 2.35 -28.17 -10.22
CA GLU A 93 3.23 -29.13 -9.56
C GLU A 93 2.52 -30.30 -8.89
N LYS A 94 1.21 -30.24 -8.63
CA LYS A 94 0.48 -31.42 -8.10
C LYS A 94 0.44 -32.60 -9.06
N ILE A 95 0.70 -32.35 -10.35
CA ILE A 95 0.93 -33.38 -11.36
C ILE A 95 2.22 -34.18 -11.06
N ILE A 96 3.23 -33.52 -10.46
CA ILE A 96 4.57 -34.06 -10.23
C ILE A 96 4.76 -34.49 -8.77
N ASN A 97 4.19 -33.76 -7.81
CA ASN A 97 4.30 -34.05 -6.38
C ASN A 97 2.97 -33.73 -5.64
N PRO A 98 2.19 -34.75 -5.24
CA PRO A 98 0.91 -34.55 -4.57
C PRO A 98 1.02 -33.92 -3.16
N ASN A 99 2.21 -33.93 -2.55
CA ASN A 99 2.47 -33.36 -1.22
C ASN A 99 3.02 -31.92 -1.25
N TYR A 100 3.06 -31.27 -2.42
CA TYR A 100 3.64 -29.93 -2.59
C TYR A 100 2.95 -28.84 -1.73
N LEU A 101 1.63 -28.96 -1.54
CA LEU A 101 0.82 -28.06 -0.72
C LEU A 101 0.93 -28.41 0.78
N SER A 102 2.10 -28.15 1.36
CA SER A 102 2.30 -28.24 2.81
C SER A 102 2.04 -26.88 3.49
N ASN A 103 1.61 -26.91 4.77
CA ASN A 103 1.48 -25.69 5.59
C ASN A 103 2.80 -24.90 5.66
N SER A 104 3.95 -25.59 5.63
CA SER A 104 5.27 -24.94 5.64
C SER A 104 5.53 -24.15 4.35
N THR A 105 5.17 -24.71 3.20
CA THR A 105 5.28 -24.05 1.89
C THR A 105 4.43 -22.79 1.86
N PHE A 106 3.18 -22.89 2.33
CA PHE A 106 2.26 -21.76 2.41
C PHE A 106 2.80 -20.63 3.29
N LEU A 107 3.19 -20.93 4.52
CA LEU A 107 3.73 -19.95 5.46
C LEU A 107 4.99 -19.27 4.91
N ARG A 108 5.88 -20.04 4.26
CA ARG A 108 7.08 -19.48 3.61
C ARG A 108 6.69 -18.41 2.59
N TRP A 109 5.74 -18.71 1.70
CA TRP A 109 5.26 -17.73 0.72
C TRP A 109 4.59 -16.52 1.38
N THR A 110 3.83 -16.72 2.47
CA THR A 110 3.25 -15.61 3.23
C THR A 110 4.34 -14.65 3.70
N PHE A 111 5.41 -15.16 4.33
CA PHE A 111 6.52 -14.30 4.77
C PHE A 111 7.25 -13.63 3.61
N VAL A 112 7.49 -14.36 2.52
CA VAL A 112 8.15 -13.84 1.30
C VAL A 112 7.39 -12.63 0.74
N PHE A 113 6.06 -12.64 0.78
CA PHE A 113 5.25 -11.51 0.31
C PHE A 113 5.01 -10.43 1.37
N SER A 114 4.84 -10.80 2.64
CA SER A 114 4.59 -9.83 3.72
C SER A 114 5.81 -8.95 4.03
N ILE A 115 7.02 -9.51 4.03
CA ILE A 115 8.24 -8.78 4.43
C ILE A 115 8.52 -7.58 3.51
N PRO A 116 8.53 -7.72 2.16
CA PRO A 116 8.75 -6.57 1.27
C PRO A 116 7.72 -5.45 1.44
N ILE A 117 6.45 -5.81 1.66
CA ILE A 117 5.37 -4.84 1.88
C ILE A 117 5.61 -4.08 3.19
N PHE A 118 5.98 -4.80 4.25
CA PHE A 118 6.32 -4.17 5.52
C PHE A 118 7.55 -3.27 5.42
N ILE A 119 8.61 -3.71 4.72
CA ILE A 119 9.79 -2.89 4.43
C ILE A 119 9.40 -1.62 3.66
N PHE A 120 8.48 -1.72 2.70
CA PHE A 120 7.98 -0.56 1.98
C PHE A 120 7.27 0.44 2.91
N HIS A 121 6.48 -0.03 3.88
CA HIS A 121 5.90 0.84 4.91
C HIS A 121 6.97 1.52 5.78
N LEU A 122 8.00 0.79 6.21
CA LEU A 122 9.13 1.37 6.94
C LEU A 122 9.92 2.37 6.11
N PHE A 123 10.08 2.11 4.80
CA PHE A 123 10.74 3.04 3.89
C PHE A 123 9.96 4.35 3.77
N ARG A 124 8.62 4.32 3.79
CA ARG A 124 7.80 5.54 3.85
C ARG A 124 8.01 6.33 5.15
N VAL A 125 8.17 5.64 6.27
CA VAL A 125 8.55 6.28 7.54
C VAL A 125 9.91 6.94 7.43
N TYR A 126 10.90 6.24 6.87
CA TYR A 126 12.23 6.79 6.65
C TYR A 126 12.20 8.06 5.77
N LEU A 127 11.51 8.02 4.63
CA LEU A 127 11.36 9.18 3.75
C LEU A 127 10.69 10.37 4.45
N SER A 128 9.73 10.08 5.32
CA SER A 128 9.04 11.10 6.11
C SER A 128 9.98 11.77 7.14
N VAL A 129 10.86 10.99 7.78
CA VAL A 129 11.89 11.52 8.68
C VAL A 129 12.88 12.39 7.90
N VAL A 130 13.41 11.91 6.78
CA VAL A 130 14.38 12.64 5.96
C VAL A 130 13.82 13.99 5.49
N ARG A 131 12.55 14.05 5.06
CA ARG A 131 11.90 15.32 4.66
C ARG A 131 11.70 16.29 5.82
N SER A 132 11.43 15.77 7.02
CA SER A 132 11.24 16.61 8.20
C SER A 132 12.55 17.22 8.66
N GLU A 133 13.65 16.47 8.56
CA GLU A 133 14.99 16.89 8.96
C GLU A 133 15.70 17.77 7.91
N SER A 134 15.31 17.70 6.64
CA SER A 134 15.85 18.59 5.61
C SER A 134 15.37 20.04 5.84
N GLU A 135 16.31 20.98 6.02
CA GLU A 135 16.03 22.42 6.22
C GLU A 135 15.23 23.06 5.07
N ILE A 136 15.20 22.42 3.90
CA ILE A 136 14.44 22.86 2.72
C ILE A 136 13.15 22.03 2.63
N GLN A 137 12.09 22.51 3.29
CA GLN A 137 10.75 21.93 3.17
C GLN A 137 10.09 22.36 1.86
N GLU A 138 10.59 21.87 0.72
CA GLU A 138 9.90 22.08 -0.55
C GLU A 138 8.60 21.26 -0.60
N PRO A 139 7.46 21.86 -1.02
CA PRO A 139 6.21 21.14 -1.14
C PRO A 139 6.36 20.00 -2.15
N MET A 140 5.95 18.80 -1.74
CA MET A 140 6.08 17.61 -2.59
C MET A 140 5.18 17.73 -3.82
N GLU A 141 5.74 17.51 -5.01
CA GLU A 141 4.94 17.46 -6.23
C GLU A 141 4.03 16.22 -6.27
N VAL A 142 2.74 16.46 -6.51
CA VAL A 142 1.72 15.41 -6.53
C VAL A 142 1.08 15.24 -7.89
N SER A 143 0.86 13.97 -8.23
CA SER A 143 0.08 13.50 -9.37
C SER A 143 -0.55 12.16 -8.99
N PHE A 144 -1.57 11.74 -9.73
CA PHE A 144 -2.27 10.47 -9.48
C PHE A 144 -1.32 9.24 -9.44
N TRP A 145 -0.24 9.31 -10.21
CA TRP A 145 0.78 8.27 -10.35
C TRP A 145 1.93 8.41 -9.34
N ASN A 146 1.89 9.33 -8.38
CA ASN A 146 2.95 9.42 -7.38
C ASN A 146 2.77 8.32 -6.32
N TRP A 147 3.68 7.34 -6.30
CA TRP A 147 3.60 6.18 -5.40
C TRP A 147 3.66 6.54 -3.91
N GLN A 148 4.34 7.65 -3.54
CA GLN A 148 4.44 8.06 -2.14
C GLN A 148 3.10 8.59 -1.61
N ILE A 149 2.32 9.21 -2.51
CA ILE A 149 1.00 9.79 -2.22
C ILE A 149 -0.10 8.75 -2.35
N ASN A 150 0.03 7.83 -3.31
CA ASN A 150 -1.02 6.88 -3.67
C ASN A 150 -0.58 5.40 -3.49
N PRO A 151 -0.11 4.99 -2.30
CA PRO A 151 0.40 3.63 -2.09
C PRO A 151 -0.69 2.56 -2.26
N PHE A 152 -1.95 2.89 -1.97
CA PHE A 152 -3.07 1.96 -2.14
C PHE A 152 -3.34 1.65 -3.62
N LEU A 153 -3.24 2.63 -4.52
CA LEU A 153 -3.36 2.37 -5.96
C LEU A 153 -2.27 1.41 -6.42
N TYR A 154 -1.02 1.64 -6.01
CA TYR A 154 0.08 0.76 -6.40
C TYR A 154 -0.06 -0.65 -5.82
N GLY A 155 -0.48 -0.78 -4.55
CA GLY A 155 -0.81 -2.07 -3.97
C GLY A 155 -1.92 -2.79 -4.75
N PHE A 156 -2.99 -2.08 -5.08
CA PHE A 156 -4.10 -2.61 -5.88
C PHE A 156 -3.66 -3.01 -7.29
N LEU A 157 -2.83 -2.21 -7.96
CA LEU A 157 -2.30 -2.56 -9.28
C LEU A 157 -1.45 -3.82 -9.24
N ILE A 158 -0.64 -4.00 -8.18
CA ILE A 158 0.13 -5.23 -7.96
C ILE A 158 -0.81 -6.42 -7.77
N GLU A 159 -1.84 -6.29 -6.93
CA GLU A 159 -2.83 -7.35 -6.71
C GLU A 159 -3.56 -7.73 -8.01
N VAL A 160 -4.03 -6.75 -8.79
CA VAL A 160 -4.68 -6.96 -10.09
C VAL A 160 -3.72 -7.65 -11.06
N PHE A 161 -2.46 -7.22 -11.12
CA PHE A 161 -1.46 -7.86 -11.96
C PHE A 161 -1.25 -9.33 -11.58
N CYS A 162 -1.15 -9.62 -10.28
CA CYS A 162 -0.94 -10.98 -9.79
C CYS A 162 -2.17 -11.88 -10.01
N LEU A 163 -3.38 -11.34 -9.86
CA LEU A 163 -4.62 -12.02 -10.23
C LEU A 163 -4.72 -12.24 -11.75
N GLY A 164 -4.30 -11.27 -12.56
CA GLY A 164 -4.23 -11.44 -14.01
C GLY A 164 -3.33 -12.60 -14.41
N LEU A 165 -2.13 -12.68 -13.83
CA LEU A 165 -1.23 -13.83 -14.01
C LEU A 165 -1.89 -15.13 -13.54
N PHE A 166 -2.56 -15.13 -12.39
CA PHE A 166 -3.32 -16.30 -11.89
C PHE A 166 -4.32 -16.79 -12.94
N PHE A 167 -5.14 -15.91 -13.50
CA PHE A 167 -6.14 -16.26 -14.52
C PHE A 167 -5.48 -16.82 -15.78
N VAL A 168 -4.46 -16.14 -16.30
CA VAL A 168 -3.71 -16.57 -17.49
C VAL A 168 -3.16 -18.00 -17.31
N PHE A 169 -2.49 -18.29 -16.20
CA PHE A 169 -1.93 -19.63 -15.94
C PHE A 169 -3.00 -20.68 -15.60
N THR A 170 -4.18 -20.27 -15.11
CA THR A 170 -5.26 -21.20 -14.78
C THR A 170 -6.05 -21.66 -16.00
N PHE A 171 -6.18 -20.82 -17.03
CA PHE A 171 -7.07 -21.07 -18.18
C PHE A 171 -6.35 -21.33 -19.51
N ILE A 172 -5.01 -21.22 -19.55
CA ILE A 172 -4.20 -21.57 -20.75
C ILE A 172 -3.83 -23.07 -20.78
N HIS A 173 -4.24 -23.85 -19.79
CA HIS A 173 -4.12 -25.31 -19.74
C HIS A 173 -5.49 -25.97 -19.61
#